data_AF-A0A6J4R103-F1
#
_entry.id   AF-A0A6J4R103-F1
#
_cell.length_a   1.000
_cell.length_b   1.000
_cell.length_c   1.000
_cell.angle_alpha   90.00
_cell.angle_beta   90.00
_cell.angle_gamma   90.00
#
_symmetry.space_group_name_H-M   'P 1'
#
loop_
_entity.id
_entity.type
_entity.pdbx_description
1 polymer ?
#
loop_
_entity_poly.entity_id
_entity_poly.type
_entity_poly.pdbx_seq_one_letter_code
_entity_poly.pdbx_strand_id
1 'polypeptide(L)'
;MAREGPERRLAVIDLGSNSFRLVVFTYVPEAWWKRTDEVFESVRIGEGLEATGDLQPEPMERALETLELFSHFCRATGIDEIRPVATSAIREAGNREQFLTAARERAGLDIQVLSRQEEARYGYLAAVNSTTLRDGVSLDLGGGSMQLVRVADRRAQHMESWALGAVRMTERFLPEGKAKPKRLKNLRAHVREELRSAPWLSEGGRDRCLVGLGGTVRNLAAAAIAGESLPTNGVQGYSIAKATLDELVERLSGMSAAERGRVPGIKPVRGDLILAGAVVVQTVLECGGFDAIESTEAGLREGVFFERLLARTEPPLLDDVRRAAVTNVASQYHVDFAHARHVARLALDMWDELAASGIHPGDGTERELLWSAAMLHDLGTAVDYDDHHKHSRYLILNARLFGFTPRETALIGQMARYHRKGNPSLGEFAVLAQPGDEALLSRCSAILRLAEQLERSRDQSVRRARVAVVDGRVELRLDADGDVSIARWAAERQRDLFQRAFDHELTVT
;
A
#
# COMPACT_ATOMS: atom_id res chain seq x y z
N MET A 1 -13.58 20.18 -15.25
CA MET A 1 -12.82 21.01 -14.31
C MET A 1 -12.97 20.42 -12.92
N ALA A 2 -11.89 19.92 -12.31
CA ALA A 2 -11.92 19.58 -10.90
C ALA A 2 -12.21 20.87 -10.12
N ARG A 3 -13.20 20.85 -9.22
CA ARG A 3 -13.45 21.97 -8.33
C ARG A 3 -12.29 22.01 -7.35
N GLU A 4 -11.36 22.94 -7.52
CA GLU A 4 -10.28 23.18 -6.57
C GLU A 4 -10.89 23.77 -5.29
N GLY A 5 -11.25 22.90 -4.35
CA GLY A 5 -11.46 23.31 -2.97
C GLY A 5 -10.11 23.68 -2.34
N PRO A 6 -10.12 24.44 -1.21
CA PRO A 6 -8.89 24.73 -0.50
C PRO A 6 -8.23 23.44 -0.02
N GLU A 7 -6.91 23.41 -0.12
CA GLU A 7 -6.08 22.36 0.50
C GLU A 7 -6.33 22.32 2.00
N ARG A 8 -6.43 21.11 2.56
CA ARG A 8 -6.65 20.86 4.00
C ARG A 8 -5.57 19.95 4.54
N ARG A 9 -5.24 20.13 5.82
CA ARG A 9 -4.20 19.41 6.54
C ARG A 9 -4.76 18.81 7.82
N LEU A 10 -4.78 17.48 7.86
CA LEU A 10 -5.17 16.69 9.03
C LEU A 10 -3.92 16.07 9.65
N ALA A 11 -3.64 16.35 10.92
CA ALA A 11 -2.69 15.57 11.71
C ALA A 11 -3.40 14.47 12.49
N VAL A 12 -2.99 13.23 12.30
CA VAL A 12 -3.41 12.11 13.15
C VAL A 12 -2.25 11.77 14.09
N ILE A 13 -2.50 11.85 15.39
CA ILE A 13 -1.52 11.49 16.43
C ILE A 13 -1.93 10.15 17.02
N ASP A 14 -1.16 9.11 16.75
CA ASP A 14 -1.39 7.73 17.22
C ASP A 14 -0.49 7.41 18.41
N LEU A 15 -1.12 7.21 19.58
CA LEU A 15 -0.48 6.93 20.86
C LEU A 15 -0.51 5.42 21.15
N GLY A 16 0.37 4.68 20.48
CA GLY A 16 0.52 3.23 20.64
C GLY A 16 1.40 2.82 21.81
N SER A 17 1.30 1.57 22.26
CA SER A 17 2.06 1.04 23.42
C SER A 17 3.59 1.16 23.28
N ASN A 18 4.13 1.07 22.06
CA ASN A 18 5.57 1.10 21.83
C ASN A 18 6.08 2.47 21.35
N SER A 19 5.28 3.19 20.57
CA SER A 19 5.73 4.39 19.86
C SER A 19 4.56 5.33 19.64
N PHE A 20 4.84 6.63 19.69
CA PHE A 20 3.91 7.67 19.32
C PHE A 20 4.26 8.17 17.92
N ARG A 21 3.23 8.49 17.12
CA ARG A 21 3.46 8.95 15.76
C ARG A 21 2.44 10.01 15.37
N LEU A 22 2.93 11.15 14.92
CA LEU A 22 2.15 12.17 14.26
C LEU A 22 2.32 11.97 12.75
N VAL A 23 1.21 11.88 12.01
CA VAL A 23 1.23 11.87 10.54
C VAL A 23 0.33 12.98 10.02
N VAL A 24 0.86 13.79 9.11
CA VAL A 24 0.10 14.84 8.43
C VAL A 24 -0.35 14.34 7.05
N PHE A 25 -1.66 14.37 6.84
CA PHE A 25 -2.29 14.18 5.55
C PHE A 25 -2.71 15.54 4.99
N THR A 26 -2.24 15.84 3.79
CA THR A 26 -2.66 17.02 3.03
C THR A 26 -3.55 16.55 1.89
N TYR A 27 -4.69 17.19 1.71
CA TYR A 27 -5.68 16.75 0.73
C TYR A 27 -6.56 17.89 0.24
N VAL A 28 -7.02 17.76 -1.00
CA VAL A 28 -8.14 18.54 -1.55
C VAL A 28 -9.32 17.57 -1.65
N PRO A 29 -10.43 17.81 -0.93
CA PRO A 29 -11.59 16.93 -0.96
C PRO A 29 -12.02 16.58 -2.38
N GLU A 30 -12.28 15.30 -2.64
CA GLU A 30 -12.70 14.75 -3.95
C GLU A 30 -11.69 14.90 -5.10
N ALA A 31 -10.48 15.41 -4.85
CA ALA A 31 -9.46 15.60 -5.88
C ALA A 31 -8.21 14.74 -5.63
N TRP A 32 -7.51 14.95 -4.51
CA TRP A 32 -6.29 14.21 -4.18
C TRP A 32 -5.96 14.27 -2.69
N TRP A 33 -5.13 13.34 -2.24
CA TRP A 33 -4.57 13.28 -0.89
C TRP A 33 -3.14 12.74 -0.93
N LYS A 34 -2.31 13.21 0.00
CA LYS A 34 -0.95 12.70 0.20
C LYS A 34 -0.55 12.82 1.66
N ARG A 35 0.34 11.93 2.09
CA ARG A 35 1.04 12.09 3.36
C ARG A 35 2.18 13.08 3.15
N THR A 36 2.20 14.18 3.89
CA THR A 36 3.19 15.26 3.71
C THR A 36 4.21 15.35 4.82
N ASP A 37 3.90 14.84 6.02
CA ASP A 37 4.83 14.89 7.14
C ASP A 37 4.61 13.72 8.10
N GLU A 38 5.65 13.39 8.86
CA GLU A 38 5.64 12.36 9.87
C GLU A 38 6.66 12.68 10.96
N VAL A 39 6.21 12.66 12.22
CA VAL A 39 7.09 12.67 13.40
C VAL A 39 6.88 11.37 14.16
N PHE A 40 7.98 10.71 14.53
CA PHE A 40 7.96 9.39 15.17
C PHE A 40 8.84 9.42 16.42
N GLU A 41 8.31 8.95 17.54
CA GLU A 41 9.05 8.81 18.78
C GLU A 41 8.84 7.44 19.44
N SER A 42 9.92 6.87 19.96
CA SER A 42 9.92 5.57 20.64
C SER A 42 9.64 5.73 22.14
N VAL A 43 8.40 6.07 22.48
CA VAL A 43 7.98 6.37 23.85
C VAL A 43 7.97 5.16 24.79
N ARG A 44 7.60 3.97 24.27
CA ARG A 44 7.42 2.73 25.05
C ARG A 44 6.50 2.89 26.27
N ILE A 45 5.39 3.61 26.11
CA ILE A 45 4.43 3.91 27.20
C ILE A 45 3.86 2.65 27.88
N GLY A 46 3.82 1.51 27.17
CA GLY A 46 3.34 0.24 27.72
C GLY A 46 4.37 -0.56 28.52
N GLU A 47 5.62 -0.09 28.63
CA GLU A 47 6.67 -0.77 29.40
C GLU A 47 6.27 -0.91 30.88
N GLY A 48 6.34 -2.15 31.40
CA GLY A 48 5.99 -2.45 32.80
C GLY A 48 4.49 -2.47 33.10
N LEU A 49 3.63 -2.12 32.14
CA LEU A 49 2.18 -2.10 32.31
C LEU A 49 1.62 -3.49 32.61
N GLU A 50 2.13 -4.53 31.95
CA GLU A 50 1.62 -5.91 32.12
C GLU A 50 1.84 -6.44 33.54
N ALA A 51 2.94 -6.03 34.18
CA ALA A 51 3.29 -6.48 35.52
C ALA A 51 2.60 -5.67 36.63
N THR A 52 2.32 -4.37 36.37
CA THR A 52 1.89 -3.42 37.40
C THR A 52 0.43 -2.99 37.30
N GLY A 53 -0.15 -3.04 36.10
CA GLY A 53 -1.48 -2.49 35.81
C GLY A 53 -1.51 -0.98 35.56
N ASP A 54 -0.39 -0.27 35.78
CA ASP A 54 -0.30 1.19 35.67
C ASP A 54 0.82 1.65 34.72
N LEU A 55 0.64 2.82 34.11
CA LEU A 55 1.69 3.51 33.36
C LEU A 55 2.80 3.92 34.32
N GLN A 56 4.03 3.57 33.98
CA GLN A 56 5.19 3.88 34.81
C GLN A 56 5.59 5.35 34.68
N PRO A 57 6.14 5.97 35.75
CA PRO A 57 6.45 7.41 35.75
C PRO A 57 7.38 7.85 34.62
N GLU A 58 8.45 7.08 34.35
CA GLU A 58 9.45 7.46 33.34
C GLU A 58 8.88 7.38 31.90
N PRO A 59 8.23 6.28 31.44
CA PRO A 59 7.52 6.27 30.16
C PRO A 59 6.43 7.36 30.05
N MET A 60 5.72 7.65 31.14
CA MET A 60 4.68 8.68 31.17
C MET A 60 5.26 10.08 30.94
N GLU A 61 6.40 10.41 31.55
CA GLU A 61 7.06 11.70 31.34
C GLU A 61 7.54 11.85 29.89
N ARG A 62 8.22 10.84 29.34
CA ARG A 62 8.64 10.82 27.92
C ARG A 62 7.46 10.99 26.96
N ALA A 63 6.31 10.38 27.29
CA ALA A 63 5.09 10.51 26.52
C ALA A 63 4.56 11.94 26.52
N LEU A 64 4.56 12.61 27.67
CA LEU A 64 4.10 14.00 27.80
C LEU A 64 5.03 14.98 27.07
N GLU A 65 6.35 14.82 27.18
CA GLU A 65 7.33 15.60 26.41
C GLU A 65 7.13 15.43 24.90
N THR A 66 6.85 14.19 24.45
CA THR A 66 6.54 13.91 23.03
C THR A 66 5.25 14.60 22.58
N LEU A 67 4.21 14.64 23.42
CA LEU A 67 2.96 15.33 23.12
C LEU A 67 3.14 16.85 23.04
N GLU A 68 3.99 17.44 23.88
CA GLU A 68 4.37 18.85 23.80
C GLU A 68 5.08 19.16 22.47
N LEU A 69 6.01 18.29 22.06
CA LEU A 69 6.68 18.38 20.75
C LEU A 69 5.67 18.34 19.59
N PHE A 70 4.75 17.37 19.60
CA PHE A 70 3.73 17.23 18.56
C PHE A 70 2.78 18.42 18.52
N SER A 71 2.37 18.92 19.69
CA SER A 71 1.50 20.09 19.81
C SER A 71 2.19 21.35 19.29
N HIS A 72 3.47 21.54 19.62
CA HIS A 72 4.28 22.62 19.07
C HIS A 72 4.40 22.52 17.54
N PHE A 73 4.69 21.32 17.01
CA PHE A 73 4.76 21.07 15.57
C PHE A 73 3.45 21.42 14.86
N CYS A 74 2.30 20.98 15.38
CA CYS A 74 0.99 21.27 14.78
C CYS A 74 0.70 22.77 14.72
N ARG A 75 1.02 23.52 15.80
CA ARG A 75 0.87 24.98 15.83
C ARG A 75 1.81 25.68 14.86
N ALA A 76 3.09 25.32 14.88
CA ALA A 76 4.11 25.94 14.05
C ALA A 76 3.87 25.72 12.56
N THR A 77 3.30 24.57 12.19
CA THR A 77 3.04 24.22 10.79
C THR A 77 1.63 24.59 10.31
N GLY A 78 0.75 25.09 11.18
CA GLY A 78 -0.61 25.51 10.78
C GLY A 78 -1.50 24.35 10.34
N ILE A 79 -1.56 23.27 11.14
CA ILE A 79 -2.47 22.15 10.90
C ILE A 79 -3.92 22.57 11.15
N ASP A 80 -4.83 22.24 10.22
CA ASP A 80 -6.25 22.63 10.31
C ASP A 80 -7.03 21.78 11.32
N GLU A 81 -6.75 20.48 11.36
CA GLU A 81 -7.46 19.52 12.20
C GLU A 81 -6.45 18.57 12.86
N ILE A 82 -6.54 18.38 14.18
CA ILE A 82 -5.68 17.47 14.94
C ILE A 82 -6.56 16.38 15.55
N ARG A 83 -6.21 15.12 15.31
CA ARG A 83 -6.90 13.93 15.82
C ARG A 83 -5.94 13.06 16.64
N PRO A 84 -5.79 13.34 17.94
CA PRO A 84 -5.01 12.49 18.84
C PRO A 84 -5.86 11.31 19.32
N VAL A 85 -5.33 10.10 19.12
CA VAL A 85 -5.99 8.83 19.45
C VAL A 85 -5.04 7.93 20.24
N ALA A 86 -5.56 7.24 21.25
CA ALA A 86 -4.80 6.32 22.10
C ALA A 86 -5.35 4.90 22.06
N THR A 87 -4.46 3.91 22.14
CA THR A 87 -4.80 2.48 22.02
C THR A 87 -4.47 1.70 23.30
N SER A 88 -4.11 0.42 23.17
CA SER A 88 -4.13 -0.59 24.23
C SER A 88 -3.44 -0.18 25.54
N ALA A 89 -2.25 0.41 25.51
CA ALA A 89 -1.54 0.71 26.76
C ALA A 89 -2.27 1.76 27.63
N ILE A 90 -2.65 2.88 27.02
CA ILE A 90 -3.34 3.97 27.74
C ILE A 90 -4.78 3.56 28.07
N ARG A 91 -5.44 2.81 27.18
CA ARG A 91 -6.81 2.31 27.42
C ARG A 91 -6.91 1.44 28.67
N GLU A 92 -5.93 0.57 28.88
CA GLU A 92 -5.96 -0.49 29.89
C GLU A 92 -5.32 -0.09 31.23
N ALA A 93 -4.57 1.02 31.28
CA ALA A 93 -3.90 1.46 32.50
C ALA A 93 -4.87 1.97 33.58
N GLY A 94 -4.61 1.57 34.83
CA GLY A 94 -5.39 2.00 36.00
C GLY A 94 -5.28 3.50 36.26
N ASN A 95 -4.11 4.08 36.03
CA ASN A 95 -3.83 5.52 36.15
C ASN A 95 -4.00 6.33 34.84
N ARG A 96 -4.78 5.86 33.86
CA ARG A 96 -4.93 6.56 32.56
C ARG A 96 -5.44 8.01 32.68
N GLU A 97 -6.36 8.29 33.61
CA GLU A 97 -6.96 9.62 33.74
C GLU A 97 -5.93 10.66 34.19
N GLN A 98 -4.93 10.24 34.97
CA GLN A 98 -3.79 11.08 35.34
C GLN A 98 -3.00 11.49 34.09
N PHE A 99 -2.70 10.51 33.21
CA PHE A 99 -1.99 10.79 31.96
C PHE A 99 -2.79 11.69 31.01
N LEU A 100 -4.09 11.43 30.82
CA LEU A 100 -4.95 12.23 29.95
C LEU A 100 -5.09 13.67 30.45
N THR A 101 -5.22 13.86 31.76
CA THR A 101 -5.28 15.19 32.38
C THR A 101 -3.96 15.94 32.14
N ALA A 102 -2.82 15.31 32.43
CA ALA A 102 -1.51 15.90 32.21
C ALA A 102 -1.26 16.22 30.72
N ALA A 103 -1.70 15.38 29.79
CA ALA A 103 -1.60 15.63 28.36
C ALA A 103 -2.41 16.85 27.91
N ARG A 104 -3.62 17.02 28.45
CA ARG A 104 -4.46 18.21 28.19
C ARG A 104 -3.83 19.47 28.77
N GLU A 105 -3.32 19.42 29.99
CA GLU A 105 -2.71 20.58 30.67
C GLU A 105 -1.39 21.01 30.03
N ARG A 106 -0.51 20.07 29.68
CA ARG A 106 0.83 20.35 29.14
C ARG A 106 0.83 20.60 27.65
N ALA A 107 0.12 19.77 26.88
CA ALA A 107 0.17 19.82 25.43
C ALA A 107 -1.09 20.43 24.80
N GLY A 108 -2.16 20.66 25.56
CA GLY A 108 -3.43 21.17 25.01
C GLY A 108 -4.10 20.19 24.06
N LEU A 109 -3.82 18.89 24.19
CA LEU A 109 -4.35 17.84 23.31
C LEU A 109 -5.44 17.04 24.03
N ASP A 110 -6.64 17.02 23.44
CA ASP A 110 -7.76 16.21 23.89
C ASP A 110 -7.72 14.83 23.25
N ILE A 111 -7.05 13.89 23.91
CA ILE A 111 -6.79 12.53 23.41
C ILE A 111 -8.07 11.69 23.47
N GLN A 112 -8.49 11.14 22.33
CA GLN A 112 -9.55 10.12 22.28
C GLN A 112 -8.96 8.74 22.56
N VAL A 113 -9.37 8.11 23.68
CA VAL A 113 -9.04 6.71 23.94
C VAL A 113 -9.96 5.81 23.13
N LEU A 114 -9.42 5.11 22.14
CA LEU A 114 -10.19 4.24 21.27
C LEU A 114 -10.61 2.97 22.00
N SER A 115 -11.87 2.59 21.87
CA SER A 115 -12.32 1.23 22.19
C SER A 115 -11.62 0.19 21.31
N ARG A 116 -11.65 -1.07 21.74
CA ARG A 116 -11.13 -2.20 20.95
C ARG A 116 -11.81 -2.30 19.58
N GLN A 117 -13.10 -1.96 19.50
CA GLN A 117 -13.87 -1.99 18.26
C GLN A 117 -13.48 -0.83 17.33
N GLU A 118 -13.27 0.38 17.84
CA GLU A 118 -12.81 1.52 17.03
C GLU A 118 -11.40 1.26 16.48
N GLU A 119 -10.49 0.72 17.30
CA GLU A 119 -9.14 0.35 16.86
C GLU A 119 -9.19 -0.69 15.73
N ALA A 120 -10.01 -1.75 15.88
CA ALA A 120 -10.23 -2.74 14.83
C ALA A 120 -10.87 -2.13 13.57
N ARG A 121 -11.83 -1.22 13.72
CA ARG A 121 -12.48 -0.51 12.61
C ARG A 121 -11.48 0.33 11.82
N TYR A 122 -10.60 1.10 12.46
CA TYR A 122 -9.60 1.88 11.74
C TYR A 122 -8.56 0.99 11.05
N GLY A 123 -8.15 -0.13 11.67
CA GLY A 123 -7.33 -1.14 11.01
C GLY A 123 -8.00 -1.73 9.77
N TYR A 124 -9.29 -2.05 9.86
CA TYR A 124 -10.10 -2.50 8.72
C TYR A 124 -10.17 -1.44 7.62
N LEU A 125 -10.54 -0.20 7.94
CA LEU A 125 -10.63 0.89 6.96
C LEU A 125 -9.30 1.14 6.26
N ALA A 126 -8.19 1.07 7.00
CA ALA A 126 -6.85 1.16 6.43
C ALA A 126 -6.59 0.00 5.46
N ALA A 127 -6.92 -1.24 5.82
CA ALA A 127 -6.71 -2.40 4.95
C ALA A 127 -7.51 -2.28 3.65
N VAL A 128 -8.84 -2.18 3.73
CA VAL A 128 -9.72 -2.25 2.54
C VAL A 128 -9.60 -1.04 1.60
N ASN A 129 -9.12 0.11 2.09
CA ASN A 129 -8.86 1.29 1.27
C ASN A 129 -7.40 1.41 0.81
N SER A 130 -6.50 0.51 1.22
CA SER A 130 -5.10 0.47 0.76
C SER A 130 -4.73 -0.78 -0.02
N THR A 131 -5.59 -1.81 0.00
CA THR A 131 -5.40 -3.07 -0.73
C THR A 131 -6.65 -3.45 -1.52
N THR A 132 -6.56 -4.51 -2.32
CA THR A 132 -7.69 -5.09 -3.05
C THR A 132 -8.52 -6.08 -2.21
N LEU A 133 -8.36 -6.07 -0.88
CA LEU A 133 -9.09 -6.96 0.04
C LEU A 133 -10.60 -6.84 -0.14
N ARG A 134 -11.19 -7.85 -0.80
CA ARG A 134 -12.64 -8.01 -0.96
C ARG A 134 -13.18 -9.06 -0.01
N ASP A 135 -12.59 -10.26 -0.01
CA ASP A 135 -12.99 -11.39 0.83
C ASP A 135 -11.75 -11.98 1.50
N GLY A 136 -11.76 -12.06 2.83
CA GLY A 136 -10.59 -12.51 3.59
C GLY A 136 -10.55 -11.96 5.01
N VAL A 137 -9.33 -11.71 5.51
CA VAL A 137 -9.09 -11.22 6.86
C VAL A 137 -8.05 -10.09 6.83
N SER A 138 -8.27 -9.05 7.63
CA SER A 138 -7.21 -8.09 7.95
C SER A 138 -6.68 -8.33 9.36
N LEU A 139 -5.36 -8.30 9.53
CA LEU A 139 -4.63 -8.44 10.78
C LEU A 139 -3.87 -7.15 11.08
N ASP A 140 -4.21 -6.45 12.16
CA ASP A 140 -3.39 -5.35 12.69
C ASP A 140 -2.63 -5.83 13.92
N LEU A 141 -1.30 -5.81 13.86
CA LEU A 141 -0.45 -6.21 14.97
C LEU A 141 0.29 -5.00 15.56
N GLY A 142 -0.23 -4.54 16.70
CA GLY A 142 0.34 -3.50 17.52
C GLY A 142 1.32 -4.02 18.59
N GLY A 143 1.67 -3.11 19.51
CA GLY A 143 2.54 -3.43 20.64
C GLY A 143 1.81 -4.16 21.77
N GLY A 144 0.63 -3.68 22.19
CA GLY A 144 -0.14 -4.28 23.28
C GLY A 144 -1.24 -5.24 22.83
N SER A 145 -1.81 -5.04 21.64
CA SER A 145 -2.91 -5.84 21.10
C SER A 145 -2.68 -6.26 19.65
N MET A 146 -3.51 -7.22 19.22
CA MET A 146 -3.72 -7.62 17.83
C MET A 146 -5.21 -7.53 17.54
N GLN A 147 -5.57 -7.08 16.34
CA GLN A 147 -6.94 -7.07 15.85
C GLN A 147 -7.05 -7.96 14.61
N LEU A 148 -8.14 -8.72 14.51
CA LEU A 148 -8.52 -9.45 13.29
C LEU A 148 -9.91 -9.00 12.87
N VAL A 149 -10.08 -8.77 11.58
CA VAL A 149 -11.38 -8.42 10.99
C VAL A 149 -11.66 -9.35 9.81
N ARG A 150 -12.75 -10.10 9.88
CA ARG A 150 -13.27 -10.84 8.71
C ARG A 150 -13.91 -9.85 7.76
N VAL A 151 -13.50 -9.88 6.50
CA VAL A 151 -14.03 -9.04 5.43
C VAL A 151 -14.75 -9.93 4.42
N ALA A 152 -15.95 -9.52 4.04
CA ALA A 152 -16.69 -10.10 2.93
C ALA A 152 -17.28 -8.97 2.09
N ASP A 153 -17.09 -9.03 0.76
CA ASP A 153 -17.48 -7.96 -0.16
C ASP A 153 -17.02 -6.56 0.29
N ARG A 154 -15.74 -6.45 0.69
CA ARG A 154 -15.11 -5.24 1.27
C ARG A 154 -15.73 -4.76 2.59
N ARG A 155 -16.73 -5.45 3.17
CA ARG A 155 -17.41 -5.08 4.41
C ARG A 155 -16.95 -5.92 5.60
N ALA A 156 -16.71 -5.27 6.74
CA ALA A 156 -16.41 -5.95 8.00
C ALA A 156 -17.60 -6.82 8.47
N GLN A 157 -17.33 -8.07 8.82
CA GLN A 157 -18.31 -9.05 9.32
C GLN A 157 -18.10 -9.37 10.79
N HIS A 158 -16.87 -9.70 11.18
CA HIS A 158 -16.46 -9.92 12.57
C HIS A 158 -15.25 -9.05 12.85
N MET A 159 -15.25 -8.35 13.99
CA MET A 159 -14.13 -7.53 14.44
C MET A 159 -13.81 -7.91 15.87
N GLU A 160 -12.60 -8.39 16.08
CA GLU A 160 -12.16 -8.85 17.40
C GLU A 160 -10.74 -8.35 17.71
N SER A 161 -10.45 -8.23 19.00
CA SER A 161 -9.20 -7.69 19.51
C SER A 161 -8.71 -8.53 20.67
N TRP A 162 -7.45 -8.96 20.59
CA TRP A 162 -6.79 -9.77 21.60
C TRP A 162 -5.57 -9.07 22.18
N ALA A 163 -5.27 -9.41 23.43
CA ALA A 163 -4.05 -9.01 24.12
C ALA A 163 -2.83 -9.82 23.62
N LEU A 164 -2.57 -9.79 22.31
CA LEU A 164 -1.54 -10.57 21.61
C LEU A 164 -0.47 -9.68 20.94
N GLY A 165 -0.36 -8.42 21.35
CA GLY A 165 0.61 -7.49 20.76
C GLY A 165 2.07 -7.90 20.99
N ALA A 166 2.97 -7.44 20.12
CA ALA A 166 4.37 -7.87 20.11
C ALA A 166 5.14 -7.54 21.41
N VAL A 167 4.87 -6.41 22.06
CA VAL A 167 5.49 -6.03 23.36
C VAL A 167 5.03 -7.00 24.44
N ARG A 168 3.71 -7.14 24.58
CA ARG A 168 3.08 -8.01 25.58
C ARG A 168 3.53 -9.47 25.45
N MET A 169 3.61 -9.98 24.22
CA MET A 169 4.07 -11.35 23.96
C MET A 169 5.57 -11.51 24.22
N THR A 170 6.38 -10.48 23.99
CA THR A 170 7.81 -10.49 24.30
C THR A 170 8.02 -10.56 25.81
N GLU A 171 7.42 -9.64 26.58
CA GLU A 171 7.55 -9.59 28.04
C GLU A 171 7.10 -10.90 28.70
N ARG A 172 5.98 -11.47 28.23
CA ARG A 172 5.40 -12.68 28.83
C ARG A 172 6.15 -13.97 28.49
N PHE A 173 6.67 -14.10 27.27
CA PHE A 173 7.18 -15.39 26.77
C PHE A 173 8.65 -15.38 26.37
N LEU A 174 9.22 -14.25 25.95
CA LEU A 174 10.56 -14.14 25.39
C LEU A 174 11.42 -13.14 26.18
N PRO A 175 11.77 -13.46 27.45
CA PRO A 175 12.72 -12.65 28.21
C PRO A 175 14.09 -12.62 27.52
N GLU A 176 14.97 -11.71 27.95
CA GLU A 176 16.25 -11.41 27.29
C GLU A 176 17.09 -12.64 26.89
N GLY A 177 17.73 -12.52 25.71
CA GLY A 177 18.61 -13.54 25.14
C GLY A 177 18.01 -14.32 23.96
N LYS A 178 18.62 -15.47 23.64
CA LYS A 178 18.15 -16.36 22.56
C LYS A 178 16.87 -17.08 22.98
N ALA A 179 15.94 -17.24 22.05
CA ALA A 179 14.64 -17.83 22.35
C ALA A 179 14.75 -19.35 22.51
N LYS A 180 14.45 -19.87 23.71
CA LYS A 180 14.42 -21.32 23.95
C LYS A 180 13.23 -21.96 23.21
N PRO A 181 13.37 -23.14 22.57
CA PRO A 181 12.27 -23.79 21.85
C PRO A 181 10.99 -23.98 22.66
N LYS A 182 11.11 -24.30 23.96
CA LYS A 182 9.97 -24.44 24.89
C LYS A 182 9.17 -23.14 25.03
N ARG A 183 9.84 -21.98 25.03
CA ARG A 183 9.18 -20.66 25.14
C ARG A 183 8.40 -20.32 23.88
N LEU A 184 8.99 -20.59 22.70
CA LEU A 184 8.30 -20.41 21.43
C LEU A 184 7.09 -21.33 21.30
N LYS A 185 7.21 -22.60 21.76
CA LYS A 185 6.07 -23.52 21.83
C LYS A 185 4.96 -22.99 22.73
N ASN A 186 5.30 -22.43 23.89
CA ASN A 186 4.33 -21.85 24.82
C ASN A 186 3.65 -20.60 24.23
N LEU A 187 4.40 -19.73 23.57
CA LEU A 187 3.84 -18.56 22.89
C LEU A 187 2.84 -18.97 21.81
N ARG A 188 3.22 -19.92 20.93
CA ARG A 188 2.29 -20.47 19.92
C ARG A 188 1.04 -21.07 20.56
N ALA A 189 1.20 -21.87 21.61
CA ALA A 189 0.08 -22.49 22.32
C ALA A 189 -0.87 -21.43 22.91
N HIS A 190 -0.33 -20.36 23.48
CA HIS A 190 -1.13 -19.25 24.00
C HIS A 190 -1.90 -18.52 22.88
N VAL A 191 -1.24 -18.18 21.77
CA VAL A 191 -1.91 -17.53 20.63
C VAL A 191 -3.03 -18.43 20.10
N ARG A 192 -2.79 -19.75 19.95
CA ARG A 192 -3.84 -20.70 19.53
C ARG A 192 -5.01 -20.78 20.49
N GLU A 193 -4.75 -20.70 21.80
CA GLU A 193 -5.80 -20.70 22.82
C GLU A 193 -6.71 -19.47 22.69
N GLU A 194 -6.11 -18.28 22.64
CA GLU A 194 -6.85 -17.02 22.49
C GLU A 194 -7.70 -17.01 21.22
N LEU A 195 -7.14 -17.51 20.10
CA LEU A 195 -7.83 -17.56 18.81
C LEU A 195 -8.98 -18.59 18.74
N ARG A 196 -9.19 -19.44 19.75
CA ARG A 196 -10.39 -20.31 19.80
C ARG A 196 -11.69 -19.52 19.86
N SER A 197 -11.62 -18.28 20.35
CA SER A 197 -12.76 -17.34 20.37
C SER A 197 -13.19 -16.88 18.97
N ALA A 198 -12.33 -17.03 17.95
CA ALA A 198 -12.60 -16.69 16.55
C ALA A 198 -12.62 -17.94 15.64
N PRO A 199 -13.60 -18.85 15.78
CA PRO A 199 -13.70 -20.05 14.93
C PRO A 199 -13.83 -19.70 13.43
N TRP A 200 -14.43 -18.54 13.13
CA TRP A 200 -14.58 -17.97 11.79
C TRP A 200 -13.25 -17.73 11.06
N LEU A 201 -12.13 -17.66 11.78
CA LEU A 201 -10.80 -17.48 11.18
C LEU A 201 -10.46 -18.64 10.25
N SER A 202 -10.77 -19.87 10.66
CA SER A 202 -10.52 -21.09 9.87
C SER A 202 -11.45 -21.24 8.65
N GLU A 203 -12.65 -20.65 8.71
CA GLU A 203 -13.57 -20.54 7.57
C GLU A 203 -13.09 -19.51 6.54
N GLY A 204 -12.12 -18.67 6.94
CA GLY A 204 -11.57 -17.59 6.15
C GLY A 204 -10.30 -17.93 5.40
N GLY A 205 -9.72 -19.13 5.51
CA GLY A 205 -8.33 -19.38 5.09
C GLY A 205 -8.08 -19.93 3.70
N ARG A 206 -8.79 -20.99 3.31
CA ARG A 206 -8.55 -21.64 2.01
C ARG A 206 -9.17 -20.77 0.92
N ASP A 207 -8.34 -20.27 0.02
CA ASP A 207 -8.69 -19.42 -1.13
C ASP A 207 -9.01 -17.94 -0.83
N ARG A 208 -8.62 -17.40 0.33
CA ARG A 208 -8.86 -15.98 0.66
C ARG A 208 -7.59 -15.25 1.13
N CYS A 209 -7.63 -13.92 1.04
CA CYS A 209 -6.48 -13.07 1.34
C CYS A 209 -6.36 -12.78 2.85
N LEU A 210 -5.13 -12.80 3.38
CA LEU A 210 -4.79 -12.19 4.67
C LEU A 210 -3.97 -10.93 4.42
N VAL A 211 -4.48 -9.78 4.85
CA VAL A 211 -3.76 -8.50 4.79
C VAL A 211 -3.24 -8.14 6.17
N GLY A 212 -1.94 -7.88 6.28
CA GLY A 212 -1.27 -7.50 7.51
C GLY A 212 -0.92 -6.01 7.58
N LEU A 213 -1.20 -5.41 8.73
CA LEU A 213 -0.86 -4.04 9.09
C LEU A 213 0.08 -4.03 10.29
N GLY A 214 0.65 -2.85 10.56
CA GLY A 214 1.43 -2.61 11.76
C GLY A 214 2.95 -2.65 11.53
N GLY A 215 3.70 -2.31 12.57
CA GLY A 215 5.16 -2.22 12.49
C GLY A 215 5.84 -3.57 12.24
N THR A 216 5.35 -4.61 12.90
CA THR A 216 5.89 -5.97 12.81
C THR A 216 5.78 -6.53 11.39
N VAL A 217 4.57 -6.53 10.81
CA VAL A 217 4.34 -7.06 9.45
C VAL A 217 5.24 -6.37 8.44
N ARG A 218 5.35 -5.03 8.50
CA ARG A 218 6.20 -4.26 7.58
C ARG A 218 7.69 -4.58 7.73
N ASN A 219 8.19 -4.84 8.94
CA ASN A 219 9.60 -5.23 9.14
C ASN A 219 9.84 -6.67 8.65
N LEU A 220 8.87 -7.58 8.80
CA LEU A 220 8.96 -8.93 8.27
C LEU A 220 8.94 -8.93 6.73
N ALA A 221 8.07 -8.12 6.11
CA ALA A 221 8.04 -7.94 4.67
C ALA A 221 9.36 -7.38 4.13
N ALA A 222 9.89 -6.32 4.77
CA ALA A 222 11.18 -5.75 4.38
C ALA A 222 12.34 -6.75 4.55
N ALA A 223 12.31 -7.60 5.58
CA ALA A 223 13.31 -8.63 5.79
C ALA A 223 13.21 -9.77 4.76
N ALA A 224 12.01 -10.16 4.37
CA ALA A 224 11.78 -11.14 3.30
C ALA A 224 12.29 -10.62 1.95
N ILE A 225 11.89 -9.41 1.56
CA ILE A 225 12.36 -8.72 0.34
C ILE A 225 13.90 -8.66 0.30
N ALA A 226 14.53 -8.26 1.41
CA ALA A 226 15.98 -8.17 1.49
C ALA A 226 16.66 -9.55 1.47
N GLY A 227 16.05 -10.57 2.08
CA GLY A 227 16.55 -11.94 2.07
C GLY A 227 16.57 -12.56 0.66
N GLU A 228 15.58 -12.21 -0.16
CA GLU A 228 15.44 -12.66 -1.55
C GLU A 228 16.18 -11.73 -2.54
N SER A 229 16.85 -10.68 -2.06
CA SER A 229 17.54 -9.67 -2.88
C SER A 229 16.65 -9.00 -3.93
N LEU A 230 15.36 -8.83 -3.63
CA LEU A 230 14.41 -8.22 -4.54
C LEU A 230 14.59 -6.70 -4.58
N PRO A 231 14.42 -6.05 -5.76
CA PRO A 231 14.34 -4.60 -5.83
C PRO A 231 13.15 -4.13 -5.00
N THR A 232 13.32 -3.02 -4.27
CA THR A 232 12.30 -2.53 -3.36
C THR A 232 11.88 -1.10 -3.68
N ASN A 233 10.57 -0.91 -3.70
CA ASN A 233 9.89 0.38 -3.72
C ASN A 233 9.06 0.57 -2.43
N GLY A 234 9.47 -0.10 -1.34
CA GLY A 234 8.65 -0.26 -0.13
C GLY A 234 8.08 -1.66 0.02
N VAL A 235 7.14 -1.81 0.96
CA VAL A 235 6.53 -3.12 1.33
C VAL A 235 5.06 -3.24 0.93
N GLN A 236 4.49 -2.20 0.31
CA GLN A 236 3.09 -2.16 -0.11
C GLN A 236 2.80 -3.29 -1.12
N GLY A 237 1.76 -4.09 -0.84
CA GLY A 237 1.31 -5.16 -1.72
C GLY A 237 2.28 -6.34 -1.81
N TYR A 238 3.37 -6.36 -1.04
CA TYR A 238 4.27 -7.51 -0.99
C TYR A 238 3.63 -8.61 -0.14
N SER A 239 3.59 -9.82 -0.69
CA SER A 239 3.01 -10.98 -0.02
C SER A 239 4.11 -11.87 0.56
N ILE A 240 4.14 -12.00 1.88
CA ILE A 240 5.09 -12.88 2.57
C ILE A 240 4.50 -14.29 2.54
N ALA A 241 5.10 -15.19 1.77
CA ALA A 241 4.72 -16.60 1.76
C ALA A 241 4.94 -17.22 3.15
N LYS A 242 4.08 -18.15 3.54
CA LYS A 242 4.17 -18.86 4.82
C LYS A 242 5.54 -19.51 5.01
N ALA A 243 6.07 -20.15 3.96
CA ALA A 243 7.40 -20.78 4.01
C ALA A 243 8.51 -19.75 4.31
N THR A 244 8.51 -18.59 3.63
CA THR A 244 9.45 -17.50 3.89
C THR A 244 9.32 -16.98 5.32
N LEU A 245 8.10 -16.86 5.85
CA LEU A 245 7.90 -16.47 7.25
C LEU A 245 8.42 -17.54 8.23
N ASP A 246 8.21 -18.82 7.93
CA ASP A 246 8.69 -19.93 8.76
C ASP A 246 10.23 -19.90 8.86
N GLU A 247 10.93 -19.70 7.73
CA GLU A 247 12.38 -19.55 7.67
C GLU A 247 12.87 -18.31 8.45
N LEU A 248 12.17 -17.17 8.32
CA LEU A 248 12.48 -15.96 9.08
C LEU A 248 12.33 -16.21 10.58
N VAL A 249 11.25 -16.86 11.03
CA VAL A 249 11.04 -17.18 12.45
C VAL A 249 12.15 -18.10 12.97
N GLU A 250 12.53 -19.13 12.21
CA GLU A 250 13.62 -20.04 12.58
C GLU A 250 14.94 -19.29 12.73
N ARG A 251 15.33 -18.50 11.72
CA ARG A 251 16.54 -17.67 11.74
C ARG A 251 16.57 -16.71 12.93
N LEU A 252 15.48 -15.98 13.16
CA LEU A 252 15.37 -14.99 14.25
C LEU A 252 15.41 -15.66 15.63
N SER A 253 14.93 -16.89 15.76
CA SER A 253 14.95 -17.62 17.04
C SER A 253 16.36 -17.91 17.56
N GLY A 254 17.31 -18.14 16.64
CA GLY A 254 18.72 -18.38 16.94
C GLY A 254 19.54 -17.12 17.29
N MET A 255 18.92 -15.93 17.18
CA MET A 255 19.55 -14.63 17.36
C MET A 255 19.14 -13.98 18.69
N SER A 256 20.06 -13.22 19.28
CA SER A 256 19.79 -12.23 20.33
C SER A 256 19.04 -11.02 19.77
N ALA A 257 18.44 -10.19 20.65
CA ALA A 257 17.74 -8.97 20.24
C ALA A 257 18.63 -8.02 19.40
N ALA A 258 19.89 -7.84 19.80
CA ALA A 258 20.85 -7.02 19.07
C ALA A 258 21.18 -7.59 17.67
N GLU A 259 21.33 -8.91 17.55
CA GLU A 259 21.56 -9.57 16.25
C GLU A 259 20.32 -9.45 15.34
N ARG A 260 19.11 -9.61 15.88
CA ARG A 260 17.86 -9.42 15.12
C ARG A 260 17.75 -8.00 14.57
N GLY A 261 18.13 -6.99 15.37
CA GLY A 261 18.15 -5.59 14.95
C GLY A 261 19.16 -5.24 13.86
N ARG A 262 20.05 -6.19 13.48
CA ARG A 262 21.02 -6.05 12.37
C ARG A 262 20.60 -6.81 11.11
N VAL A 263 19.52 -7.57 11.15
CA VAL A 263 19.00 -8.25 9.97
C VAL A 263 18.49 -7.20 8.98
N PRO A 264 18.91 -7.22 7.70
CA PRO A 264 18.41 -6.31 6.68
C PRO A 264 16.87 -6.27 6.66
N GLY A 265 16.28 -5.07 6.60
CA GLY A 265 14.84 -4.86 6.65
C GLY A 265 14.24 -4.74 8.06
N ILE A 266 14.92 -5.21 9.10
CA ILE A 266 14.49 -5.05 10.50
C ILE A 266 15.13 -3.80 11.09
N LYS A 267 14.31 -2.87 11.60
CA LYS A 267 14.81 -1.68 12.29
C LYS A 267 15.46 -2.07 13.63
N PRO A 268 16.59 -1.47 14.03
CA PRO A 268 17.27 -1.80 15.28
C PRO A 268 16.36 -1.76 16.53
N VAL A 269 15.51 -0.74 16.62
CA VAL A 269 14.53 -0.55 17.72
C VAL A 269 13.43 -1.63 17.80
N ARG A 270 13.38 -2.55 16.82
CA ARG A 270 12.44 -3.68 16.78
C ARG A 270 13.10 -5.02 17.08
N GLY A 271 14.42 -5.08 17.28
CA GLY A 271 15.16 -6.34 17.42
C GLY A 271 14.70 -7.20 18.60
N ASP A 272 14.32 -6.58 19.71
CA ASP A 272 13.72 -7.21 20.89
C ASP A 272 12.32 -7.79 20.59
N LEU A 273 11.48 -7.03 19.89
CA LEU A 273 10.05 -7.33 19.68
C LEU A 273 9.74 -8.23 18.48
N ILE A 274 10.59 -8.22 17.44
CA ILE A 274 10.23 -8.76 16.13
C ILE A 274 9.93 -10.26 16.15
N LEU A 275 10.63 -11.03 17.00
CA LEU A 275 10.42 -12.48 17.07
C LEU A 275 9.06 -12.85 17.65
N ALA A 276 8.63 -12.20 18.74
CA ALA A 276 7.31 -12.48 19.32
C ALA A 276 6.21 -12.15 18.30
N GLY A 277 6.32 -11.00 17.66
CA GLY A 277 5.38 -10.60 16.61
C GLY A 277 5.36 -11.56 15.42
N ALA A 278 6.53 -12.03 14.97
CA ALA A 278 6.61 -13.02 13.89
C ALA A 278 5.93 -14.34 14.25
N VAL A 279 6.08 -14.81 15.49
CA VAL A 279 5.40 -16.03 15.97
C VAL A 279 3.89 -15.85 16.06
N VAL A 280 3.41 -14.65 16.44
CA VAL A 280 1.97 -14.33 16.42
C VAL A 280 1.42 -14.40 15.00
N VAL A 281 2.07 -13.71 14.04
CA VAL A 281 1.65 -13.73 12.62
C VAL A 281 1.70 -15.15 12.04
N GLN A 282 2.78 -15.89 12.30
CA GLN A 282 2.93 -17.29 11.89
C GLN A 282 1.78 -18.16 12.44
N THR A 283 1.43 -17.99 13.71
CA THR A 283 0.34 -18.77 14.31
C THR A 283 -1.02 -18.39 13.73
N VAL A 284 -1.25 -17.13 13.37
CA VAL A 284 -2.48 -16.71 12.67
C VAL A 284 -2.57 -17.32 11.27
N LEU A 285 -1.47 -17.34 10.50
CA LEU A 285 -1.42 -18.04 9.20
C LEU A 285 -1.80 -19.52 9.37
N GLU A 286 -1.21 -20.20 10.36
CA GLU A 286 -1.50 -21.61 10.65
C GLU A 286 -2.96 -21.85 11.08
N CYS A 287 -3.49 -21.04 11.99
CA CYS A 287 -4.86 -21.17 12.49
C CYS A 287 -5.92 -20.84 11.43
N GLY A 288 -5.64 -19.86 10.59
CA GLY A 288 -6.49 -19.51 9.46
C GLY A 288 -6.40 -20.51 8.33
N GLY A 289 -5.21 -21.09 8.09
CA GLY A 289 -4.93 -21.88 6.89
C GLY A 289 -4.62 -21.01 5.68
N PHE A 290 -3.92 -19.89 5.89
CA PHE A 290 -3.49 -18.96 4.85
C PHE A 290 -2.09 -19.31 4.34
N ASP A 291 -1.87 -19.22 3.03
CA ASP A 291 -0.57 -19.51 2.42
C ASP A 291 0.40 -18.32 2.43
N ALA A 292 -0.12 -17.10 2.63
CA ALA A 292 0.67 -15.88 2.64
C ALA A 292 -0.04 -14.75 3.39
N ILE A 293 0.70 -13.68 3.68
CA ILE A 293 0.18 -12.41 4.22
C ILE A 293 0.64 -11.23 3.35
N GLU A 294 -0.31 -10.49 2.77
CA GLU A 294 -0.05 -9.25 2.04
C GLU A 294 0.22 -8.11 3.02
N SER A 295 1.37 -7.43 2.89
CA SER A 295 1.71 -6.27 3.72
C SER A 295 1.16 -4.97 3.12
N THR A 296 0.58 -4.12 3.94
CA THR A 296 0.27 -2.72 3.59
C THR A 296 1.11 -1.74 4.41
N GLU A 297 1.44 -0.59 3.83
CA GLU A 297 2.10 0.51 4.53
C GLU A 297 1.14 1.32 5.40
N ALA A 298 -0.16 1.23 5.09
CA ALA A 298 -1.24 1.84 5.86
C ALA A 298 -1.40 1.18 7.24
N GLY A 299 -1.93 1.93 8.20
CA GLY A 299 -2.35 1.41 9.49
C GLY A 299 -3.44 2.29 10.09
N LEU A 300 -3.59 2.22 11.40
CA LEU A 300 -4.62 2.97 12.14
C LEU A 300 -4.74 4.45 11.72
N ARG A 301 -3.62 5.16 11.51
CA ARG A 301 -3.61 6.57 11.12
C ARG A 301 -4.26 6.82 9.76
N GLU A 302 -3.94 5.96 8.78
CA GLU A 302 -4.60 5.97 7.48
C GLU A 302 -6.08 5.60 7.59
N GLY A 303 -6.45 4.71 8.51
CA GLY A 303 -7.86 4.39 8.81
C GLY A 303 -8.66 5.59 9.32
N VAL A 304 -8.10 6.33 10.28
CA VAL A 304 -8.67 7.60 10.78
C VAL A 304 -8.78 8.62 9.64
N PHE A 305 -7.74 8.72 8.80
CA PHE A 305 -7.76 9.62 7.66
C PHE A 305 -8.80 9.22 6.61
N PHE A 306 -8.95 7.93 6.28
CA PHE A 306 -9.94 7.47 5.30
C PHE A 306 -11.37 7.68 5.79
N GLU A 307 -11.66 7.47 7.08
CA GLU A 307 -12.96 7.82 7.64
C GLU A 307 -13.27 9.31 7.43
N ARG A 308 -12.28 10.19 7.62
CA ARG A 308 -12.42 11.62 7.41
C ARG A 308 -12.57 11.99 5.93
N LEU A 309 -11.74 11.41 5.07
CA LEU A 309 -11.70 11.69 3.62
C LEU A 309 -13.00 11.22 2.93
N LEU A 310 -13.52 10.07 3.36
CA LEU A 310 -14.65 9.37 2.74
C LEU A 310 -15.92 9.47 3.58
N ALA A 311 -16.04 10.49 4.43
CA ALA A 311 -17.19 10.69 5.33
C ALA A 311 -18.56 10.82 4.63
N ARG A 312 -18.60 10.87 3.29
CA ARG A 312 -19.82 10.89 2.47
C ARG A 312 -20.31 9.49 2.06
N THR A 313 -19.53 8.44 2.30
CA THR A 313 -19.90 7.05 2.03
C THR A 313 -20.03 6.27 3.34
N GLU A 314 -21.02 5.37 3.42
CA GLU A 314 -21.22 4.50 4.58
C GLU A 314 -21.31 3.02 4.13
N PRO A 315 -20.32 2.18 4.49
CA PRO A 315 -19.07 2.52 5.17
C PRO A 315 -18.14 3.43 4.32
N PRO A 316 -17.17 4.12 4.95
CA PRO A 316 -16.26 5.06 4.28
C PRO A 316 -15.22 4.33 3.43
N LEU A 317 -15.66 3.83 2.27
CA LEU A 317 -14.90 3.00 1.35
C LEU A 317 -14.70 3.68 0.00
N LEU A 318 -13.54 3.43 -0.60
CA LEU A 318 -13.30 3.65 -2.02
C LEU A 318 -14.04 2.58 -2.82
N ASP A 319 -14.66 2.98 -3.93
CA ASP A 319 -15.32 2.06 -4.88
C ASP A 319 -14.30 1.13 -5.54
N ASP A 320 -13.19 1.71 -5.99
CA ASP A 320 -12.08 1.02 -6.65
C ASP A 320 -10.75 1.62 -6.16
N VAL A 321 -10.02 0.85 -5.36
CA VAL A 321 -8.76 1.29 -4.74
C VAL A 321 -7.68 1.57 -5.77
N ARG A 322 -7.59 0.74 -6.82
CA ARG A 322 -6.54 0.85 -7.84
C ARG A 322 -6.77 2.08 -8.72
N ARG A 323 -8.01 2.29 -9.18
CA ARG A 323 -8.38 3.49 -9.93
C ARG A 323 -8.23 4.76 -9.10
N ALA A 324 -8.62 4.71 -7.82
CA ALA A 324 -8.46 5.83 -6.90
C ALA A 324 -6.98 6.16 -6.69
N ALA A 325 -6.10 5.17 -6.54
CA ALA A 325 -4.66 5.38 -6.39
C ALA A 325 -4.02 6.02 -7.63
N VAL A 326 -4.31 5.49 -8.83
CA VAL A 326 -3.84 6.05 -10.10
C VAL A 326 -4.31 7.48 -10.28
N THR A 327 -5.60 7.73 -10.08
CA THR A 327 -6.17 9.08 -10.24
C THR A 327 -5.61 10.05 -9.20
N ASN A 328 -5.43 9.60 -7.96
CA ASN A 328 -4.84 10.41 -6.89
C ASN A 328 -3.41 10.85 -7.23
N VAL A 329 -2.57 9.93 -7.73
CA VAL A 329 -1.20 10.27 -8.15
C VAL A 329 -1.22 11.23 -9.34
N ALA A 330 -2.03 10.96 -10.37
CA ALA A 330 -2.17 11.87 -11.51
C ALA A 330 -2.59 13.29 -11.07
N SER A 331 -3.53 13.40 -10.15
CA SER A 331 -3.98 14.69 -9.59
C SER A 331 -2.89 15.40 -8.79
N GLN A 332 -2.10 14.69 -7.99
CA GLN A 332 -1.01 15.28 -7.19
C GLN A 332 0.07 15.97 -8.03
N TYR A 333 0.32 15.46 -9.24
CA TYR A 333 1.30 16.00 -10.18
C TYR A 333 0.65 16.86 -11.27
N HIS A 334 -0.61 17.26 -11.10
CA HIS A 334 -1.35 18.12 -12.02
C HIS A 334 -1.33 17.63 -13.47
N VAL A 335 -1.44 16.31 -13.68
CA VAL A 335 -1.54 15.71 -15.02
C VAL A 335 -2.71 16.33 -15.78
N ASP A 336 -2.50 16.60 -17.06
CA ASP A 336 -3.59 16.94 -17.97
C ASP A 336 -4.51 15.72 -18.15
N PHE A 337 -5.58 15.69 -17.37
CA PHE A 337 -6.57 14.61 -17.42
C PHE A 337 -7.28 14.51 -18.76
N ALA A 338 -7.39 15.58 -19.55
CA ALA A 338 -8.02 15.49 -20.86
C ALA A 338 -7.13 14.65 -21.79
N HIS A 339 -5.84 14.99 -21.84
CA HIS A 339 -4.84 14.25 -22.59
C HIS A 339 -4.66 12.80 -22.09
N ALA A 340 -4.39 12.60 -20.80
CA ALA A 340 -4.12 11.27 -20.25
C ALA A 340 -5.31 10.30 -20.41
N ARG A 341 -6.55 10.78 -20.21
CA ARG A 341 -7.75 9.96 -20.44
C ARG A 341 -7.96 9.64 -21.92
N HIS A 342 -7.58 10.56 -22.81
CA HIS A 342 -7.69 10.34 -24.24
C HIS A 342 -6.68 9.28 -24.71
N VAL A 343 -5.41 9.40 -24.31
CA VAL A 343 -4.38 8.37 -24.55
C VAL A 343 -4.82 7.01 -23.99
N ALA A 344 -5.33 6.97 -22.76
CA ALA A 344 -5.84 5.75 -22.16
C ALA A 344 -7.01 5.16 -22.96
N ARG A 345 -7.92 5.98 -23.50
CA ARG A 345 -9.01 5.51 -24.36
C ARG A 345 -8.48 4.87 -25.64
N LEU A 346 -7.62 5.56 -26.38
CA LEU A 346 -7.05 5.03 -27.63
C LEU A 346 -6.26 3.74 -27.38
N ALA A 347 -5.50 3.68 -26.29
CA ALA A 347 -4.77 2.48 -25.88
C ALA A 347 -5.70 1.30 -25.60
N LEU A 348 -6.81 1.54 -24.89
CA LEU A 348 -7.78 0.50 -24.56
C LEU A 348 -8.64 0.08 -25.76
N ASP A 349 -9.00 1.00 -26.67
CA ASP A 349 -9.69 0.66 -27.92
C ASP A 349 -8.84 -0.34 -28.74
N MET A 350 -7.54 -0.04 -28.93
CA MET A 350 -6.61 -0.95 -29.61
C MET A 350 -6.45 -2.28 -28.85
N TRP A 351 -6.30 -2.25 -27.53
CA TRP A 351 -6.16 -3.45 -26.71
C TRP A 351 -7.37 -4.40 -26.88
N ASP A 352 -8.57 -3.85 -26.76
CA ASP A 352 -9.83 -4.59 -26.79
C ASP A 352 -10.09 -5.16 -28.20
N GLU A 353 -9.85 -4.39 -29.26
CA GLU A 353 -10.06 -4.87 -30.64
C GLU A 353 -9.00 -5.90 -31.09
N LEU A 354 -7.74 -5.78 -30.61
CA LEU A 354 -6.72 -6.81 -30.80
C LEU A 354 -7.09 -8.11 -30.07
N ALA A 355 -7.63 -8.01 -28.86
CA ALA A 355 -8.11 -9.16 -28.09
C ALA A 355 -9.27 -9.85 -28.81
N ALA A 356 -10.26 -9.07 -29.25
CA ALA A 356 -11.43 -9.57 -29.98
C ALA A 356 -11.04 -10.24 -31.31
N SER A 357 -9.92 -9.83 -31.90
CA SER A 357 -9.36 -10.44 -33.12
C SER A 357 -8.49 -11.68 -32.84
N GLY A 358 -8.36 -12.11 -31.58
CA GLY A 358 -7.60 -13.29 -31.19
C GLY A 358 -6.07 -13.11 -31.19
N ILE A 359 -5.58 -11.88 -31.30
CA ILE A 359 -4.12 -11.60 -31.32
C ILE A 359 -3.51 -11.76 -29.92
N HIS A 360 -4.29 -11.52 -28.86
CA HIS A 360 -3.87 -11.77 -27.48
C HIS A 360 -5.06 -12.15 -26.60
N PRO A 361 -4.84 -12.66 -25.37
CA PRO A 361 -5.91 -13.24 -24.55
C PRO A 361 -6.99 -12.28 -24.03
N GLY A 362 -6.76 -10.96 -24.04
CA GLY A 362 -7.75 -9.99 -23.52
C GLY A 362 -7.90 -9.99 -21.99
N ASP A 363 -6.83 -10.27 -21.25
CA ASP A 363 -6.89 -10.33 -19.79
C ASP A 363 -7.26 -8.96 -19.16
N GLY A 364 -8.21 -8.98 -18.22
CA GLY A 364 -8.73 -7.77 -17.58
C GLY A 364 -7.72 -7.08 -16.67
N THR A 365 -6.80 -7.84 -16.05
CA THR A 365 -5.73 -7.30 -15.20
C THR A 365 -4.67 -6.63 -16.08
N GLU A 366 -4.25 -7.28 -17.17
CA GLU A 366 -3.34 -6.69 -18.16
C GLU A 366 -3.91 -5.38 -18.74
N ARG A 367 -5.21 -5.38 -19.06
CA ARG A 367 -5.95 -4.18 -19.50
C ARG A 367 -5.92 -3.05 -18.46
N GLU A 368 -6.07 -3.39 -17.18
CA GLU A 368 -6.01 -2.41 -16.08
C GLU A 368 -4.59 -1.84 -15.88
N LEU A 369 -3.55 -2.66 -16.03
CA LEU A 369 -2.16 -2.21 -15.98
C LEU A 369 -1.85 -1.24 -17.14
N LEU A 370 -2.33 -1.54 -18.35
CA LEU A 370 -2.21 -0.64 -19.50
C LEU A 370 -2.94 0.69 -19.24
N TRP A 371 -4.17 0.65 -18.73
CA TRP A 371 -4.91 1.87 -18.36
C TRP A 371 -4.14 2.69 -17.31
N SER A 372 -3.61 2.03 -16.29
CA SER A 372 -2.83 2.67 -15.22
C SER A 372 -1.58 3.34 -15.77
N ALA A 373 -0.84 2.64 -16.64
CA ALA A 373 0.34 3.19 -17.31
C ALA A 373 -0.03 4.39 -18.19
N ALA A 374 -1.12 4.30 -18.97
CA ALA A 374 -1.59 5.39 -19.83
C ALA A 374 -2.02 6.62 -19.03
N MET A 375 -2.67 6.44 -17.88
CA MET A 375 -3.05 7.56 -17.00
C MET A 375 -1.83 8.26 -16.37
N LEU A 376 -0.71 7.57 -16.22
CA LEU A 376 0.49 8.04 -15.52
C LEU A 376 1.71 8.27 -16.42
N HIS A 377 1.60 8.02 -17.74
CA HIS A 377 2.76 7.97 -18.63
C HIS A 377 3.52 9.30 -18.72
N ASP A 378 2.80 10.42 -18.57
CA ASP A 378 3.34 11.78 -18.73
C ASP A 378 3.61 12.50 -17.39
N LEU A 379 3.55 11.79 -16.26
CA LEU A 379 3.84 12.36 -14.92
C LEU A 379 5.17 13.11 -14.85
N GLY A 380 6.17 12.61 -15.57
CA GLY A 380 7.53 13.13 -15.56
C GLY A 380 7.67 14.56 -16.07
N THR A 381 6.68 15.08 -16.80
CA THR A 381 6.67 16.48 -17.27
C THR A 381 6.58 17.49 -16.12
N ALA A 382 6.08 17.07 -14.95
CA ALA A 382 6.13 17.87 -13.74
C ALA A 382 7.56 18.09 -13.22
N VAL A 383 8.53 17.27 -13.66
CA VAL A 383 9.95 17.41 -13.34
C VAL A 383 10.67 18.16 -14.45
N ASP A 384 10.65 17.60 -15.67
CA ASP A 384 11.26 18.20 -16.86
C ASP A 384 10.66 17.56 -18.12
N TYR A 385 10.67 18.30 -19.25
CA TYR A 385 10.27 17.75 -20.55
C TYR A 385 11.30 16.75 -21.09
N ASP A 386 12.57 17.07 -20.94
CA ASP A 386 13.66 16.18 -21.31
C ASP A 386 13.62 14.96 -20.40
N ASP A 387 13.73 13.81 -21.04
CA ASP A 387 13.68 12.54 -20.36
C ASP A 387 12.45 12.29 -19.46
N HIS A 388 11.32 13.00 -19.63
CA HIS A 388 10.09 12.80 -18.83
C HIS A 388 9.66 11.34 -18.69
N HIS A 389 9.78 10.49 -19.71
CA HIS A 389 9.55 9.03 -19.59
C HIS A 389 10.37 8.33 -18.46
N LYS A 390 11.61 8.75 -18.17
CA LYS A 390 12.42 8.28 -17.03
C LYS A 390 11.90 8.86 -15.72
N HIS A 391 11.51 10.13 -15.72
CA HIS A 391 10.91 10.78 -14.55
C HIS A 391 9.55 10.17 -14.20
N SER A 392 8.68 9.88 -15.17
CA SER A 392 7.41 9.16 -14.97
C SER A 392 7.65 7.81 -14.33
N ARG A 393 8.60 7.01 -14.86
CA ARG A 393 9.00 5.75 -14.23
C ARG A 393 9.42 5.96 -12.78
N TYR A 394 10.31 6.90 -12.52
CA TYR A 394 10.79 7.19 -11.17
C TYR A 394 9.64 7.57 -10.23
N LEU A 395 8.76 8.48 -10.66
CA LEU A 395 7.60 8.93 -9.88
C LEU A 395 6.61 7.79 -9.61
N ILE A 396 6.33 6.94 -10.61
CA ILE A 396 5.43 5.78 -10.45
C ILE A 396 6.01 4.77 -9.45
N LEU A 397 7.30 4.44 -9.57
CA LEU A 397 7.95 3.48 -8.67
C LEU A 397 8.02 3.99 -7.23
N ASN A 398 8.11 5.31 -7.03
CA ASN A 398 8.17 5.91 -5.70
C ASN A 398 6.80 6.46 -5.22
N ALA A 399 5.75 6.29 -6.02
CA ALA A 399 4.40 6.63 -5.64
C ALA A 399 3.77 5.51 -4.82
N ARG A 400 2.87 5.87 -3.92
CA ARG A 400 2.06 4.91 -3.16
C ARG A 400 0.85 4.49 -3.99
N LEU A 401 1.06 3.54 -4.89
CA LEU A 401 -0.02 2.92 -5.66
C LEU A 401 -0.72 1.83 -4.84
N PHE A 402 -1.66 2.25 -3.99
CA PHE A 402 -2.50 1.33 -3.22
C PHE A 402 -3.25 0.35 -4.12
N GLY A 403 -3.33 -0.91 -3.68
CA GLY A 403 -3.94 -2.01 -4.42
C GLY A 403 -3.08 -2.62 -5.54
N PHE A 404 -1.82 -2.17 -5.73
CA PHE A 404 -0.89 -2.77 -6.69
C PHE A 404 0.25 -3.50 -5.97
N THR A 405 0.63 -4.65 -6.50
CA THR A 405 1.81 -5.40 -6.05
C THR A 405 3.11 -4.72 -6.52
N PRO A 406 4.28 -5.07 -5.94
CA PRO A 406 5.57 -4.59 -6.44
C PRO A 406 5.81 -4.93 -7.92
N ARG A 407 5.42 -6.14 -8.36
CA ARG A 407 5.49 -6.56 -9.76
C ARG A 407 4.66 -5.64 -10.67
N GLU A 408 3.41 -5.40 -10.31
CA GLU A 408 2.51 -4.58 -11.12
C GLU A 408 2.96 -3.12 -11.16
N THR A 409 3.43 -2.57 -10.04
CA THR A 409 4.02 -1.23 -9.98
C THR A 409 5.24 -1.13 -10.89
N ALA A 410 6.10 -2.15 -10.91
CA ALA A 410 7.24 -2.23 -11.83
C ALA A 410 6.77 -2.28 -13.30
N LEU A 411 5.76 -3.08 -13.63
CA LEU A 411 5.20 -3.15 -14.98
C LEU A 411 4.63 -1.80 -15.43
N ILE A 412 3.82 -1.14 -14.61
CA ILE A 412 3.25 0.19 -14.91
C ILE A 412 4.38 1.21 -15.13
N GLY A 413 5.39 1.21 -14.24
CA GLY A 413 6.55 2.07 -14.35
C GLY A 413 7.37 1.82 -15.63
N GLN A 414 7.55 0.56 -16.02
CA GLN A 414 8.26 0.19 -17.25
C GLN A 414 7.43 0.52 -18.51
N MET A 415 6.11 0.31 -18.50
CA MET A 415 5.24 0.74 -19.60
C MET A 415 5.34 2.26 -19.81
N ALA A 416 5.24 3.04 -18.73
CA ALA A 416 5.45 4.49 -18.77
C ALA A 416 6.88 4.87 -19.21
N ARG A 417 7.91 4.10 -18.79
CA ARG A 417 9.31 4.31 -19.21
C ARG A 417 9.50 4.23 -20.72
N TYR A 418 8.72 3.39 -21.38
CA TYR A 418 8.85 3.10 -22.81
C TYR A 418 7.69 3.69 -23.64
N HIS A 419 6.90 4.63 -23.10
CA HIS A 419 5.79 5.21 -23.86
C HIS A 419 6.23 6.05 -25.08
N ARG A 420 7.49 6.52 -25.18
CA ARG A 420 7.96 7.35 -26.32
C ARG A 420 9.22 6.88 -27.05
N LYS A 421 10.17 6.21 -26.38
CA LYS A 421 11.46 5.80 -26.99
C LYS A 421 12.07 4.58 -26.29
N GLY A 422 13.03 3.93 -26.97
CA GLY A 422 13.73 2.74 -26.48
C GLY A 422 12.99 1.42 -26.76
N ASN A 423 13.63 0.30 -26.47
CA ASN A 423 13.04 -1.04 -26.55
C ASN A 423 12.56 -1.47 -25.15
N PRO A 424 11.33 -1.97 -25.01
CA PRO A 424 10.83 -2.46 -23.72
C PRO A 424 11.68 -3.60 -23.15
N SER A 425 11.91 -3.58 -21.84
CA SER A 425 12.63 -4.61 -21.09
C SER A 425 12.34 -4.42 -19.60
N LEU A 426 12.22 -5.49 -18.82
CA LEU A 426 12.03 -5.39 -17.36
C LEU A 426 13.29 -4.89 -16.63
N GLY A 427 14.48 -5.10 -17.18
CA GLY A 427 15.74 -4.71 -16.56
C GLY A 427 15.90 -5.29 -15.14
N GLU A 428 16.14 -4.43 -14.16
CA GLU A 428 16.31 -4.83 -12.75
C GLU A 428 15.06 -5.50 -12.13
N PHE A 429 13.88 -5.31 -12.74
CA PHE A 429 12.63 -5.90 -12.25
C PHE A 429 12.36 -7.29 -12.81
N ALA A 430 13.24 -7.85 -13.65
CA ALA A 430 13.08 -9.20 -14.19
C ALA A 430 12.96 -10.27 -13.07
N VAL A 431 13.53 -10.02 -11.90
CA VAL A 431 13.42 -10.91 -10.73
C VAL A 431 12.02 -10.94 -10.09
N LEU A 432 11.17 -9.93 -10.37
CA LEU A 432 9.78 -9.87 -9.93
C LEU A 432 8.81 -10.47 -10.97
N ALA A 433 9.33 -10.86 -12.14
CA ALA A 433 8.53 -11.21 -13.29
C ALA A 433 7.85 -12.57 -13.14
N GLN A 434 6.63 -12.64 -13.64
CA GLN A 434 5.91 -13.89 -13.89
C GLN A 434 6.03 -14.29 -15.37
N PRO A 435 5.81 -15.58 -15.71
CA PRO A 435 5.77 -16.03 -17.09
C PRO A 435 4.80 -15.17 -17.92
N GLY A 436 5.29 -14.62 -19.03
CA GLY A 436 4.52 -13.74 -19.92
C GLY A 436 4.74 -12.24 -19.73
N ASP A 437 5.37 -11.80 -18.63
CA ASP A 437 5.51 -10.37 -18.31
C ASP A 437 6.33 -9.57 -19.32
N GLU A 438 7.40 -10.15 -19.87
CA GLU A 438 8.18 -9.49 -20.94
C GLU A 438 7.33 -9.28 -22.19
N ALA A 439 6.50 -10.28 -22.55
CA ALA A 439 5.59 -10.18 -23.69
C ALA A 439 4.48 -9.16 -23.42
N LEU A 440 3.91 -9.17 -22.21
CA LEU A 440 2.94 -8.17 -21.76
C LEU A 440 3.53 -6.76 -21.82
N LEU A 441 4.71 -6.54 -21.24
CA LEU A 441 5.40 -5.25 -21.27
C LEU A 441 5.63 -4.78 -22.70
N SER A 442 6.06 -5.68 -23.59
CA SER A 442 6.27 -5.38 -25.01
C SER A 442 4.96 -4.93 -25.69
N ARG A 443 3.88 -5.71 -25.56
CA ARG A 443 2.55 -5.41 -26.10
C ARG A 443 2.00 -4.08 -25.57
N CYS A 444 1.96 -3.90 -24.26
CA CYS A 444 1.44 -2.68 -23.63
C CYS A 444 2.27 -1.45 -23.98
N SER A 445 3.61 -1.55 -24.02
CA SER A 445 4.46 -0.42 -24.40
C SER A 445 4.28 -0.03 -25.87
N ALA A 446 4.07 -1.01 -26.76
CA ALA A 446 3.78 -0.75 -28.16
C ALA A 446 2.44 -0.02 -28.34
N ILE A 447 1.38 -0.51 -27.68
CA ILE A 447 0.05 0.11 -27.71
C ILE A 447 0.07 1.51 -27.09
N LEU A 448 0.67 1.66 -25.91
CA LEU A 448 0.76 2.96 -25.23
C LEU A 448 1.53 3.98 -26.08
N ARG A 449 2.62 3.56 -26.73
CA ARG A 449 3.39 4.43 -27.62
C ARG A 449 2.61 4.84 -28.86
N LEU A 450 1.85 3.92 -29.45
CA LEU A 450 0.95 4.24 -30.55
C LEU A 450 -0.12 5.24 -30.10
N ALA A 451 -0.79 5.00 -28.97
CA ALA A 451 -1.82 5.88 -28.43
C ALA A 451 -1.28 7.30 -28.18
N GLU A 452 -0.09 7.42 -27.60
CA GLU A 452 0.56 8.72 -27.39
C GLU A 452 0.95 9.41 -28.71
N GLN A 453 1.40 8.65 -29.72
CA GLN A 453 1.70 9.23 -31.03
C GLN A 453 0.45 9.69 -31.79
N LEU A 454 -0.69 9.01 -31.60
CA LEU A 454 -1.97 9.43 -32.17
C LEU A 454 -2.46 10.74 -31.54
N GLU A 455 -2.16 10.95 -30.26
CA GLU A 455 -2.54 12.16 -29.50
C GLU A 455 -1.42 13.22 -29.45
N ARG A 456 -0.42 13.12 -30.33
CA ARG A 456 0.77 13.98 -30.34
C ARG A 456 0.44 15.48 -30.45
N SER A 457 -0.62 15.83 -31.18
CA SER A 457 -1.11 17.20 -31.36
C SER A 457 -1.91 17.72 -30.16
N ARG A 458 -2.32 16.83 -29.22
CA ARG A 458 -3.17 17.13 -28.06
C ARG A 458 -4.49 17.84 -28.40
N ASP A 459 -4.96 17.67 -29.64
CA ASP A 459 -6.20 18.24 -30.16
C ASP A 459 -7.36 17.23 -30.19
N GLN A 460 -7.10 15.98 -29.80
CA GLN A 460 -8.07 14.88 -29.82
C GLN A 460 -8.72 14.69 -31.20
N SER A 461 -8.01 15.01 -32.29
CA SER A 461 -8.50 14.84 -33.66
C SER A 461 -8.80 13.38 -33.98
N VAL A 462 -8.01 12.44 -33.46
CA VAL A 462 -8.33 11.01 -33.49
C VAL A 462 -9.32 10.73 -32.35
N ARG A 463 -10.57 10.40 -32.65
CA ARG A 463 -11.61 10.14 -31.64
C ARG A 463 -11.57 8.71 -31.13
N ARG A 464 -11.27 7.74 -32.00
CA ARG A 464 -11.12 6.31 -31.69
C ARG A 464 -10.07 5.65 -32.56
N ALA A 465 -9.47 4.59 -32.03
CA ALA A 465 -8.51 3.75 -32.72
C ALA A 465 -9.10 2.35 -32.91
N ARG A 466 -9.50 2.00 -34.14
CA ARG A 466 -10.08 0.69 -34.45
C ARG A 466 -9.03 -0.21 -35.07
N VAL A 467 -9.10 -1.50 -34.79
CA VAL A 467 -8.19 -2.52 -35.29
C VAL A 467 -8.97 -3.58 -36.05
N ALA A 468 -8.53 -3.86 -37.27
CA ALA A 468 -8.99 -5.00 -38.06
C ALA A 468 -7.81 -5.90 -38.43
N VAL A 469 -8.03 -7.20 -38.51
CA VAL A 469 -7.05 -8.14 -39.08
C VAL A 469 -7.47 -8.48 -40.50
N VAL A 470 -6.66 -8.10 -41.48
CA VAL A 470 -6.92 -8.29 -42.91
C VAL A 470 -5.70 -8.93 -43.55
N ASP A 471 -5.89 -10.10 -44.17
CA ASP A 471 -4.82 -10.88 -44.83
C ASP A 471 -3.59 -11.12 -43.92
N GLY A 472 -3.82 -11.37 -42.62
CA GLY A 472 -2.75 -11.59 -41.64
C GLY A 472 -2.00 -10.32 -41.21
N ARG A 473 -2.46 -9.13 -41.62
CA ARG A 473 -1.92 -7.83 -41.20
C ARG A 473 -2.90 -7.13 -40.26
N VAL A 474 -2.36 -6.35 -39.33
CA VAL A 474 -3.14 -5.48 -38.46
C VAL A 474 -3.32 -4.13 -39.16
N GLU A 475 -4.57 -3.75 -39.40
CA GLU A 475 -4.96 -2.46 -39.92
C GLU A 475 -5.54 -1.60 -38.78
N LEU A 476 -4.83 -0.52 -38.43
CA LEU A 476 -5.25 0.49 -37.47
C LEU A 476 -6.00 1.60 -38.21
N ARG A 477 -7.32 1.59 -38.10
CA ARG A 477 -8.24 2.57 -38.71
C ARG A 477 -8.53 3.70 -37.73
N LEU A 478 -8.26 4.93 -38.15
CA LEU A 478 -8.48 6.11 -37.32
C LEU A 478 -9.88 6.70 -37.56
N ASP A 479 -10.73 6.69 -36.54
CA ASP A 479 -11.98 7.45 -36.56
C ASP A 479 -11.66 8.88 -36.09
N ALA A 480 -11.76 9.84 -37.00
CA ALA A 480 -11.19 11.16 -36.79
C ALA A 480 -12.15 12.29 -37.16
N ASP A 481 -11.98 13.41 -36.45
CA ASP A 481 -12.71 14.65 -36.61
C ASP A 481 -11.68 15.78 -36.78
N GLY A 482 -11.11 15.88 -37.98
CA GLY A 482 -10.05 16.83 -38.32
C GLY A 482 -8.92 16.22 -39.15
N ASP A 483 -7.83 16.98 -39.27
CA ASP A 483 -6.61 16.53 -39.96
C ASP A 483 -5.79 15.60 -39.06
N VAL A 484 -5.57 14.37 -39.54
CA VAL A 484 -4.78 13.34 -38.83
C VAL A 484 -3.40 13.11 -39.43
N SER A 485 -2.92 14.00 -40.31
CA SER A 485 -1.63 13.85 -40.98
C SER A 485 -0.47 13.67 -39.99
N ILE A 486 -0.47 14.44 -38.89
CA ILE A 486 0.55 14.33 -37.83
C ILE A 486 0.41 13.02 -37.07
N ALA A 487 -0.81 12.66 -36.65
CA ALA A 487 -1.09 11.45 -35.90
C ALA A 487 -0.68 10.19 -36.70
N ARG A 488 -1.08 10.11 -37.97
CA ARG A 488 -0.71 9.03 -38.88
C ARG A 488 0.80 8.97 -39.09
N TRP A 489 1.44 10.08 -39.43
CA TRP A 489 2.89 10.14 -39.61
C TRP A 489 3.65 9.65 -38.36
N ALA A 490 3.19 10.04 -37.16
CA ALA A 490 3.83 9.66 -35.90
C ALA A 490 3.61 8.17 -35.57
N ALA A 491 2.40 7.64 -35.79
CA ALA A 491 2.04 6.25 -35.56
C ALA A 491 2.76 5.30 -36.54
N GLU A 492 2.91 5.67 -37.82
CA GLU A 492 3.61 4.86 -38.83
C GLU A 492 5.07 4.58 -38.46
N ARG A 493 5.71 5.47 -37.68
CA ARG A 493 7.08 5.27 -37.19
C ARG A 493 7.19 4.25 -36.04
N GLN A 494 6.06 3.73 -35.55
CA GLN A 494 6.02 2.71 -34.49
C GLN A 494 5.75 1.30 -35.02
N ARG A 495 5.62 1.10 -36.34
CA ARG A 495 5.30 -0.19 -36.97
C ARG A 495 6.28 -1.31 -36.54
N ASP A 496 7.58 -1.04 -36.52
CA ASP A 496 8.60 -2.03 -36.12
C ASP A 496 8.49 -2.45 -34.65
N LEU A 497 8.06 -1.54 -33.77
CA LEU A 497 7.81 -1.88 -32.37
C LEU A 497 6.56 -2.76 -32.26
N PHE A 498 5.49 -2.40 -32.97
CA PHE A 498 4.26 -3.18 -33.01
C PHE A 498 4.50 -4.59 -33.54
N GLN A 499 5.19 -4.73 -34.68
CA GLN A 499 5.49 -6.02 -35.29
C GLN A 499 6.29 -6.93 -34.36
N ARG A 500 7.29 -6.39 -33.65
CA ARG A 500 8.03 -7.18 -32.65
C ARG A 500 7.18 -7.58 -31.45
N ALA A 501 6.20 -6.78 -31.07
CA ALA A 501 5.36 -7.04 -29.89
C ALA A 501 4.22 -8.03 -30.16
N PHE A 502 3.68 -8.03 -31.39
CA PHE A 502 2.49 -8.80 -31.76
C PHE A 502 2.73 -9.84 -32.85
N ASP A 503 3.91 -9.89 -33.46
CA ASP A 503 4.24 -10.75 -34.61
C ASP A 503 3.32 -10.51 -35.83
N HIS A 504 2.85 -9.27 -36.01
CA HIS A 504 1.97 -8.86 -37.10
C HIS A 504 2.43 -7.52 -37.67
N GLU A 505 2.41 -7.39 -39.00
CA GLU A 505 2.66 -6.09 -39.64
C GLU A 505 1.52 -5.10 -39.34
N LEU A 506 1.86 -3.83 -39.13
CA LEU A 506 0.92 -2.75 -38.86
C LEU A 506 0.79 -1.81 -40.06
N THR A 507 -0.44 -1.56 -40.49
CA THR A 507 -0.78 -0.47 -41.42
C THR A 507 -1.70 0.52 -40.71
N VAL A 508 -1.51 1.82 -40.93
CA VAL A 508 -2.35 2.89 -40.36
C VAL A 508 -3.15 3.53 -41.48
N THR A 509 -4.48 3.51 -41.37
CA THR A 509 -5.42 3.96 -42.41
C THR A 509 -6.36 5.04 -41.93
#